data_AF-A0A538EA91-F1
#
_entry.id   AF-A0A538EA91-F1
#
_cell.length_a   1.000
_cell.length_b   1.000
_cell.length_c   1.000
_cell.angle_alpha   90.00
_cell.angle_beta   90.00
_cell.angle_gamma   90.00
#
_symmetry.space_group_name_H-M   'P 1'
#
loop_
_entity.id
_entity.type
_entity.pdbx_description
1 polymer ?
#
loop_
_entity_poly.entity_id
_entity_poly.type
_entity_poly.pdbx_seq_one_letter_code
_entity_poly.pdbx_strand_id
1 'polypeptide(L)'
;MDVTVRVENGRIVCERCVLADTALARMRGLLGRRELPSGEGILLRPASSVHTAFMRFAIDAVFVDRENRILKVVPNLAPWRTAAARRARAVIELPAGESERRGLSAGQRVLEEPAAALATEARAASMQRTRRRNRIALNVVLATVYVIFAVANLASWRSTGRPVGLGIMALELMVATLFFLRRDPWVTSSAPLAWVSTSIGTFGMLAARPGHAPLFGLGPVYVGLQLAGAAAAAYSLGALGRSFGLVAANRGIQTAGPYRLVRHPLYVSYFVTYAGYVLENPTPWNVALLLTVITFQVVRIGTEETCLRTDPEYVRYCDRVRYRLIPHLW
;
A
#
# COMPACT_ATOMS: atom_id res chain seq x y z
N MET A 1 -14.93 30.81 -2.70
CA MET A 1 -14.09 29.65 -2.34
C MET A 1 -14.24 29.42 -0.85
N ASP A 2 -14.19 28.18 -0.40
CA ASP A 2 -14.32 27.87 1.03
C ASP A 2 -12.94 27.58 1.63
N VAL A 3 -12.65 28.20 2.78
CA VAL A 3 -11.40 28.03 3.53
C VAL A 3 -11.70 27.50 4.92
N THR A 4 -10.83 26.64 5.44
CA THR A 4 -10.82 26.27 6.86
C THR A 4 -9.91 27.25 7.59
N VAL A 5 -10.42 27.76 8.71
CA VAL A 5 -9.75 28.76 9.53
C VAL A 5 -9.32 28.10 10.84
N ARG A 6 -8.01 28.17 11.15
CA ARG A 6 -7.44 27.60 12.38
C ARG A 6 -6.59 28.64 13.09
N VAL A 7 -6.44 28.53 14.39
CA VAL A 7 -5.38 29.25 15.12
C VAL A 7 -4.08 28.47 15.05
N GLU A 8 -2.94 29.15 15.18
CA GLU A 8 -1.60 28.56 15.04
C GLU A 8 -1.32 27.37 15.98
N ASN A 9 -2.03 27.28 17.11
CA ASN A 9 -2.00 26.13 18.03
C ASN A 9 -2.79 24.90 17.54
N GLY A 10 -3.27 24.90 16.30
CA GLY A 10 -3.96 23.77 15.66
C GLY A 10 -5.48 23.71 15.91
N ARG A 11 -6.04 24.56 16.77
CA ARG A 11 -7.48 24.57 17.07
C ARG A 11 -8.27 25.17 15.91
N ILE A 12 -9.34 24.48 15.49
CA ILE A 12 -10.22 24.93 14.42
C ILE A 12 -11.13 26.05 14.93
N VAL A 13 -11.09 27.18 14.21
CA VAL A 13 -11.94 28.36 14.43
C VAL A 13 -13.21 28.26 13.59
N CYS A 14 -13.07 27.87 12.33
CA CYS A 14 -14.19 27.62 11.43
C CYS A 14 -13.82 26.53 10.41
N GLU A 15 -14.61 25.47 10.38
CA GLU A 15 -14.45 24.31 9.51
C GLU A 15 -14.68 24.69 8.04
N ARG A 16 -15.71 25.52 7.78
CA ARG A 16 -16.10 25.99 6.44
C ARG A 16 -16.40 27.49 6.44
N CYS A 17 -15.37 28.29 6.15
CA CYS A 17 -15.49 29.73 6.03
C CYS A 17 -15.57 30.14 4.57
N VAL A 18 -16.68 30.74 4.15
CA VAL A 18 -16.84 31.23 2.78
C VAL A 18 -16.00 32.51 2.61
N LEU A 19 -15.08 32.53 1.65
CA LEU A 19 -14.32 33.74 1.31
C LEU A 19 -15.18 34.66 0.44
N ALA A 20 -15.43 35.88 0.92
CA ALA A 20 -16.08 36.96 0.20
C ALA A 20 -15.06 38.06 -0.14
N ASP A 21 -14.50 37.97 -1.34
CA ASP A 21 -13.43 38.82 -1.86
C ASP A 21 -13.90 39.89 -2.86
N THR A 22 -15.12 39.78 -3.39
CA THR A 22 -15.74 40.77 -4.27
C THR A 22 -16.62 41.76 -3.52
N ALA A 23 -16.81 42.97 -4.05
CA ALA A 23 -17.63 44.01 -3.42
C ALA A 23 -19.08 43.55 -3.18
N LEU A 24 -19.69 42.87 -4.16
CA LEU A 24 -21.04 42.33 -4.03
C LEU A 24 -21.12 41.20 -2.99
N ALA A 25 -20.14 40.29 -2.95
CA ALA A 25 -20.10 39.23 -1.94
C ALA A 25 -19.99 39.81 -0.52
N ARG A 26 -19.19 40.87 -0.34
CA ARG A 26 -19.05 41.56 0.95
C ARG A 26 -20.31 42.33 1.36
N MET A 27 -20.93 43.06 0.43
CA MET A 27 -22.19 43.80 0.71
C MET A 27 -23.34 42.84 1.04
N ARG A 28 -23.37 41.66 0.40
CA ARG A 28 -24.34 40.62 0.73
C ARG A 28 -24.04 40.03 2.11
N GLY A 29 -22.79 39.68 2.41
CA GLY A 29 -22.41 39.08 3.69
C GLY A 29 -23.33 37.91 4.06
N LEU A 30 -23.89 37.98 5.28
CA LEU A 30 -24.89 37.04 5.79
C LEU A 30 -26.34 37.46 5.54
N LEU A 31 -26.60 38.53 4.77
CA LEU A 31 -27.95 39.01 4.47
C LEU A 31 -28.78 37.93 3.77
N GLY A 32 -30.01 37.75 4.24
CA GLY A 32 -30.94 36.74 3.75
C GLY A 32 -30.77 35.35 4.38
N ARG A 33 -29.73 35.11 5.20
CA ARG A 33 -29.66 33.91 6.04
C ARG A 33 -30.55 34.06 7.28
N ARG A 34 -31.11 32.94 7.75
CA ARG A 34 -31.91 32.88 8.99
C ARG A 34 -31.06 32.56 10.22
N GLU A 35 -29.96 31.85 10.01
CA GLU A 35 -29.00 31.43 11.02
C GLU A 35 -27.63 31.18 10.37
N LEU A 36 -26.60 31.03 11.20
CA LEU A 36 -25.28 30.56 10.81
C LEU A 36 -24.92 29.35 11.70
N PRO A 37 -24.87 28.12 11.16
CA PRO A 37 -24.58 26.92 11.94
C PRO A 37 -23.17 26.93 12.53
N SER A 38 -22.99 26.26 13.68
CA SER A 38 -21.65 26.06 14.26
C SER A 38 -20.73 25.38 13.24
N GLY A 39 -19.56 25.97 13.06
CA GLY A 39 -18.53 25.57 12.11
C GLY A 39 -18.64 26.13 10.69
N GLU A 40 -19.71 26.87 10.37
CA GLU A 40 -19.75 27.76 9.22
C GLU A 40 -19.31 29.19 9.59
N GLY A 41 -18.80 29.92 8.60
CA GLY A 41 -18.42 31.32 8.76
C GLY A 41 -18.29 32.02 7.42
N ILE A 42 -18.08 33.33 7.46
CA ILE A 42 -17.73 34.11 6.27
C ILE A 42 -16.51 34.98 6.57
N LEU A 43 -15.55 34.96 5.65
CA LEU A 43 -14.34 35.77 5.68
C LEU A 43 -14.49 36.90 4.68
N LEU A 44 -14.69 38.11 5.19
CA LEU A 44 -14.80 39.32 4.39
C LEU A 44 -13.40 39.90 4.15
N ARG A 45 -12.98 40.01 2.88
CA ARG A 45 -11.68 40.56 2.51
C ARG A 45 -11.74 41.43 1.25
N PRO A 46 -11.15 42.63 1.22
CA PRO A 46 -10.75 43.42 2.39
C PRO A 46 -11.98 43.89 3.19
N ALA A 47 -11.85 43.91 4.52
CA ALA A 47 -12.83 44.52 5.41
C ALA A 47 -12.14 45.08 6.67
N SER A 48 -12.53 46.28 7.10
CA SER A 48 -12.07 46.90 8.36
C SER A 48 -13.20 47.24 9.32
N SER A 49 -14.44 47.10 8.84
CA SER A 49 -15.68 47.27 9.55
C SER A 49 -16.72 46.30 9.00
N VAL A 50 -17.72 45.99 9.83
CA VAL A 50 -18.91 45.22 9.47
C VAL A 50 -20.14 45.90 10.06
N HIS A 51 -21.28 45.66 9.43
CA HIS A 51 -22.58 46.08 9.93
C HIS A 51 -23.51 44.86 9.99
N THR A 52 -24.43 44.88 10.95
CA THR A 52 -25.49 43.87 11.09
C THR A 52 -26.87 44.47 10.74
N ALA A 53 -26.91 45.57 10.00
CA ALA A 53 -28.16 46.12 9.45
C ALA A 53 -28.91 45.05 8.63
N PHE A 54 -30.22 44.96 8.80
CA PHE A 54 -31.10 43.97 8.14
C PHE A 54 -30.81 42.48 8.46
N MET A 55 -29.94 42.18 9.43
CA MET A 55 -29.76 40.83 9.94
C MET A 55 -30.87 40.42 10.92
N ARG A 56 -31.09 39.11 11.04
CA ARG A 56 -32.09 38.52 11.94
C ARG A 56 -31.51 37.85 13.19
N PHE A 57 -30.20 37.67 13.23
CA PHE A 57 -29.49 36.97 14.31
C PHE A 57 -28.17 37.71 14.61
N ALA A 58 -27.63 37.49 15.81
CA ALA A 58 -26.34 38.04 16.23
C ALA A 58 -25.18 37.18 15.68
N ILE A 59 -24.01 37.79 15.54
CA ILE A 59 -22.78 37.12 15.07
C ILE A 59 -21.60 37.50 15.96
N ASP A 60 -20.56 36.69 15.92
CA ASP A 60 -19.25 37.08 16.45
C ASP A 60 -18.40 37.65 15.31
N ALA A 61 -17.77 38.80 15.50
CA ALA A 61 -16.91 39.44 14.51
C ALA A 61 -15.45 39.47 14.97
N VAL A 62 -14.58 38.76 14.24
CA VAL A 62 -13.15 38.65 14.52
C VAL A 62 -12.36 39.44 13.48
N PHE A 63 -11.75 40.54 13.89
CA PHE A 63 -10.98 41.43 13.02
C PHE A 63 -9.52 41.00 12.99
N VAL A 64 -8.95 40.84 11.79
CA VAL A 64 -7.56 40.41 11.59
C VAL A 64 -6.75 41.41 10.75
N ASP A 65 -5.44 41.48 10.97
CA ASP A 65 -4.50 42.32 10.20
C ASP A 65 -4.01 41.65 8.89
N ARG A 66 -2.95 42.19 8.26
CA ARG A 66 -2.37 41.64 7.01
C ARG A 66 -1.65 40.31 7.25
N GLU A 67 -1.16 40.09 8.46
CA GLU A 67 -0.39 38.93 8.89
C GLU A 67 -1.29 37.85 9.53
N ASN A 68 -2.61 38.03 9.43
CA ASN A 68 -3.68 37.22 10.01
C ASN A 68 -3.65 37.14 11.55
N ARG A 69 -3.18 38.19 12.23
CA ARG A 69 -3.29 38.29 13.70
C ARG A 69 -4.61 38.93 14.08
N ILE A 70 -5.26 38.37 15.09
CA ILE A 70 -6.51 38.89 15.65
C ILE A 70 -6.23 40.22 16.36
N LEU A 71 -6.83 41.28 15.87
CA LEU A 71 -6.76 42.62 16.44
C LEU A 71 -7.86 42.85 17.49
N LYS A 72 -9.06 42.37 17.21
CA LYS A 72 -10.25 42.59 18.03
C LYS A 72 -11.25 41.45 17.80
N VAL A 73 -11.88 41.00 18.88
CA VAL A 73 -13.02 40.08 18.84
C VAL A 73 -14.22 40.83 19.40
N VAL A 74 -15.34 40.82 18.68
CA VAL A 74 -16.61 41.37 19.13
C VAL A 74 -17.62 40.23 19.23
N PRO A 75 -17.81 39.65 20.43
CA PRO A 75 -18.77 38.58 20.62
C PRO A 75 -20.21 39.14 20.60
N ASN A 76 -21.16 38.32 20.16
CA ASN A 76 -22.61 38.57 20.22
C ASN A 76 -23.03 39.94 19.64
N LEU A 77 -22.46 40.33 18.50
CA LEU A 77 -22.82 41.56 17.80
C LEU A 77 -24.28 41.47 17.31
N ALA A 78 -25.17 42.13 18.04
CA ALA A 78 -26.61 42.11 17.77
C ALA A 78 -26.98 42.76 16.42
N PRO A 79 -28.16 42.45 15.84
CA PRO A 79 -28.70 43.16 14.68
C PRO A 79 -28.74 44.68 14.86
N TRP A 80 -28.64 45.42 13.76
CA TRP A 80 -28.64 46.90 13.73
C TRP A 80 -27.49 47.54 14.53
N ARG A 81 -26.30 46.95 14.42
CA ARG A 81 -25.06 47.46 15.01
C ARG A 81 -23.96 47.52 13.96
N THR A 82 -22.90 48.24 14.29
CA THR A 82 -21.68 48.31 13.50
C THR A 82 -20.49 48.03 14.41
N ALA A 83 -19.47 47.38 13.85
CA ALA A 83 -18.21 47.15 14.53
C ALA A 83 -17.06 47.44 13.57
N ALA A 84 -16.01 48.04 14.10
CA ALA A 84 -14.79 48.30 13.36
C ALA A 84 -13.57 48.06 14.23
N ALA A 85 -12.44 47.81 13.57
CA ALA A 85 -11.13 47.74 14.20
C ALA A 85 -10.09 48.45 13.32
N ARG A 86 -9.35 49.37 13.94
CA ARG A 86 -8.27 50.08 13.26
C ARG A 86 -7.20 49.09 12.81
N ARG A 87 -6.71 49.23 11.59
CA ARG A 87 -5.71 48.35 10.92
C ARG A 87 -6.23 46.97 10.50
N ALA A 88 -7.50 46.64 10.75
CA ALA A 88 -8.08 45.42 10.24
C ALA A 88 -8.10 45.41 8.70
N ARG A 89 -7.83 44.24 8.14
CA ARG A 89 -7.77 43.99 6.70
C ARG A 89 -8.75 42.91 6.28
N ALA A 90 -9.18 42.08 7.21
CA ALA A 90 -10.25 41.13 7.03
C ALA A 90 -11.08 41.02 8.31
N VAL A 91 -12.32 40.54 8.15
CA VAL A 91 -13.22 40.20 9.26
C VAL A 91 -13.76 38.80 9.05
N ILE A 92 -13.65 37.96 10.07
CA ILE A 92 -14.24 36.62 10.10
C ILE A 92 -15.51 36.73 10.94
N GLU A 93 -16.64 36.48 10.31
CA GLU A 93 -17.94 36.41 10.97
C GLU A 93 -18.26 34.95 11.31
N LEU A 94 -18.54 34.70 12.58
CA LEU A 94 -18.85 33.39 13.15
C LEU A 94 -20.23 33.42 13.81
N PRO A 95 -20.84 32.26 14.10
CA PRO A 95 -22.05 32.19 14.91
C PRO A 95 -21.84 32.86 16.27
N ALA A 96 -22.89 33.49 16.79
CA ALA A 96 -22.85 34.14 18.10
C ALA A 96 -22.36 33.19 19.21
N GLY A 97 -21.38 33.63 19.99
CA GLY A 97 -20.77 32.87 21.09
C GLY A 97 -19.69 31.86 20.67
N GLU A 98 -19.43 31.65 19.38
CA GLU A 98 -18.36 30.74 18.93
C GLU A 98 -16.96 31.29 19.24
N SER A 99 -16.77 32.61 19.23
CA SER A 99 -15.48 33.21 19.58
C SER A 99 -15.08 32.89 21.03
N GLU A 100 -16.04 32.82 21.95
CA GLU A 100 -15.82 32.42 23.34
C GLU A 100 -15.65 30.90 23.47
N ARG A 101 -16.54 30.10 22.85
CA ARG A 101 -16.43 28.62 22.83
C ARG A 101 -15.10 28.13 22.28
N ARG A 102 -14.62 28.80 21.23
CA ARG A 102 -13.35 28.53 20.56
C ARG A 102 -12.20 29.35 21.15
N GLY A 103 -12.39 30.05 22.28
CA GLY A 103 -11.35 30.77 23.03
C GLY A 103 -10.48 31.71 22.19
N LEU A 104 -11.11 32.48 21.31
CA LEU A 104 -10.44 33.44 20.43
C LEU A 104 -10.12 34.72 21.18
N SER A 105 -8.88 35.18 21.08
CA SER A 105 -8.43 36.39 21.75
C SER A 105 -7.50 37.21 20.86
N ALA A 106 -7.45 38.52 21.11
CA ALA A 106 -6.50 39.39 20.43
C ALA A 106 -5.04 38.89 20.61
N GLY A 107 -4.24 39.07 19.57
CA GLY A 107 -2.84 38.63 19.50
C GLY A 107 -2.65 37.22 18.93
N GLN A 108 -3.67 36.36 18.93
CA GLN A 108 -3.59 35.05 18.29
C GLN A 108 -3.46 35.18 16.77
N ARG A 109 -2.72 34.26 16.15
CA ARG A 109 -2.59 34.19 14.70
C ARG A 109 -3.49 33.13 14.12
N VAL A 110 -4.14 33.48 13.02
CA VAL A 110 -5.07 32.64 12.26
C VAL A 110 -4.41 32.18 10.96
N LEU A 111 -4.63 30.93 10.59
CA LEU A 111 -4.17 30.27 9.38
C LEU A 111 -5.39 29.91 8.53
N GLU A 112 -5.29 30.16 7.24
CA GLU A 112 -6.31 29.84 6.25
C GLU A 112 -5.80 28.73 5.35
N GLU A 113 -6.52 27.62 5.31
CA GLU A 113 -6.21 26.49 4.44
C GLU A 113 -7.38 26.28 3.46
N PRO A 114 -7.14 26.04 2.17
CA PRO A 114 -8.21 25.69 1.25
C PRO A 114 -8.94 24.43 1.73
N ALA A 115 -10.27 24.48 1.91
CA ALA A 115 -11.03 23.34 2.42
C ALA A 115 -10.88 22.07 1.54
N ALA A 116 -10.62 22.26 0.25
CA ALA A 116 -10.35 21.18 -0.71
C ALA A 116 -9.00 20.46 -0.46
N ALA A 117 -7.98 21.16 0.05
CA ALA A 117 -6.66 20.58 0.31
C ALA A 117 -6.72 19.59 1.48
N LEU A 118 -7.37 19.98 2.59
CA LEU A 118 -7.58 19.12 3.76
C LEU A 118 -8.42 17.88 3.43
N ALA A 119 -9.48 18.03 2.62
CA ALA A 119 -10.28 16.90 2.16
C ALA A 119 -9.47 15.94 1.26
N THR A 120 -8.56 16.47 0.45
CA THR A 120 -7.67 15.68 -0.41
C THR A 120 -6.64 14.91 0.41
N GLU A 121 -6.03 15.54 1.42
CA GLU A 121 -5.09 14.89 2.34
C GLU A 121 -5.78 13.80 3.19
N ALA A 122 -6.96 14.08 3.73
CA ALA A 122 -7.74 13.09 4.48
C ALA A 122 -8.12 11.89 3.61
N ARG A 123 -8.54 12.13 2.36
CA ARG A 123 -8.81 11.06 1.38
C ARG A 123 -7.54 10.27 1.06
N ALA A 124 -6.41 10.93 0.79
CA ALA A 124 -5.14 10.27 0.52
C ALA A 124 -4.68 9.40 1.71
N ALA A 125 -4.76 9.92 2.93
CA ALA A 125 -4.44 9.18 4.16
C ALA A 125 -5.36 7.96 4.35
N SER A 126 -6.67 8.10 4.10
CA SER A 126 -7.62 6.98 4.17
C SER A 126 -7.34 5.89 3.13
N MET A 127 -7.01 6.28 1.89
CA MET A 127 -6.63 5.37 0.81
C MET A 127 -5.33 4.64 1.16
N GLN A 128 -4.34 5.34 1.71
CA GLN A 128 -3.09 4.74 2.16
C GLN A 128 -3.29 3.74 3.29
N ARG A 129 -4.10 4.07 4.30
CA ARG A 129 -4.48 3.13 5.38
C ARG A 129 -5.18 1.89 4.84
N THR A 130 -6.12 2.06 3.91
CA THR A 130 -6.86 0.96 3.28
C THR A 130 -5.94 0.05 2.46
N ARG A 131 -5.04 0.62 1.64
CA ARG A 131 -4.03 -0.13 0.89
C ARG A 131 -3.11 -0.93 1.81
N ARG A 132 -2.63 -0.32 2.91
CA ARG A 132 -1.81 -0.99 3.91
C ARG A 132 -2.55 -2.16 4.57
N ARG A 133 -3.82 -1.95 4.96
CA ARG A 133 -4.67 -3.00 5.54
C ARG A 133 -4.87 -4.17 4.59
N ASN A 134 -5.28 -3.90 3.35
CA ASN A 134 -5.53 -4.93 2.34
C ASN A 134 -4.28 -5.76 2.04
N ARG A 135 -3.11 -5.11 2.03
CA ARG A 135 -1.82 -5.79 1.87
C ARG A 135 -1.48 -6.71 3.05
N ILE A 136 -1.66 -6.24 4.29
CA ILE A 136 -1.43 -7.08 5.48
C ILE A 136 -2.38 -8.28 5.44
N ALA A 137 -3.66 -8.06 5.13
CA ALA A 137 -4.64 -9.14 4.98
C ALA A 137 -4.21 -10.15 3.91
N LEU A 138 -3.78 -9.70 2.73
CA LEU A 138 -3.27 -10.57 1.67
C LEU A 138 -2.04 -11.37 2.10
N ASN A 139 -1.08 -10.75 2.82
CA ASN A 139 0.09 -11.45 3.33
C ASN A 139 -0.29 -12.52 4.35
N VAL A 140 -1.24 -12.23 5.25
CA VAL A 140 -1.76 -13.20 6.23
C VAL A 140 -2.43 -14.37 5.54
N VAL A 141 -3.29 -14.11 4.54
CA VAL A 141 -3.96 -15.16 3.77
C VAL A 141 -2.92 -16.06 3.07
N LEU A 142 -1.96 -15.46 2.36
CA LEU A 142 -0.93 -16.24 1.67
C LEU A 142 -0.05 -17.02 2.65
N ALA A 143 0.41 -16.41 3.75
CA ALA A 143 1.18 -17.12 4.77
C ALA A 143 0.39 -18.30 5.37
N THR A 144 -0.90 -18.12 5.62
CA THR A 144 -1.78 -19.17 6.15
C THR A 144 -1.89 -20.35 5.19
N VAL A 145 -2.02 -20.09 3.88
CA VAL A 145 -2.01 -21.16 2.85
C VAL A 145 -0.73 -22.00 2.94
N TYR A 146 0.44 -21.35 3.05
CA TYR A 146 1.72 -22.08 3.18
C TYR A 146 1.85 -22.81 4.52
N VAL A 147 1.30 -22.28 5.61
CA VAL A 147 1.27 -22.99 6.91
C VAL A 147 0.38 -24.24 6.83
N ILE A 148 -0.77 -24.16 6.15
CA ILE A 148 -1.64 -25.33 5.92
C ILE A 148 -0.87 -26.42 5.17
N PHE A 149 -0.14 -26.07 4.11
CA PHE A 149 0.70 -27.04 3.39
C PHE A 149 1.81 -27.61 4.27
N ALA A 150 2.46 -26.78 5.10
CA ALA A 150 3.50 -27.25 6.00
C ALA A 150 2.95 -28.30 6.99
N VAL A 151 1.76 -28.06 7.54
CA VAL A 151 1.08 -29.03 8.42
C VAL A 151 0.69 -30.30 7.67
N ALA A 152 0.21 -30.19 6.43
CA ALA A 152 -0.11 -31.36 5.59
C ALA A 152 1.14 -32.20 5.29
N ASN A 153 2.27 -31.57 4.98
CA ASN A 153 3.55 -32.25 4.76
C ASN A 153 4.11 -32.88 6.04
N LEU A 154 3.93 -32.24 7.20
CA LEU A 154 4.27 -32.83 8.50
C LEU A 154 3.42 -34.06 8.81
N ALA A 155 2.11 -33.98 8.56
CA ALA A 155 1.20 -35.11 8.75
C ALA A 155 1.55 -36.28 7.81
N SER A 156 1.87 -35.98 6.55
CA SER A 156 2.35 -36.97 5.56
C SER A 156 3.65 -37.64 6.00
N TRP A 157 4.62 -36.90 6.54
CA TRP A 157 5.84 -37.50 7.09
C TRP A 157 5.54 -38.41 8.28
N ARG A 158 4.67 -38.00 9.21
CA ARG A 158 4.31 -38.81 10.37
C ARG A 158 3.64 -40.14 9.99
N SER A 159 2.86 -40.16 8.91
CA SER A 159 2.18 -41.37 8.46
C SER A 159 3.05 -42.26 7.57
N THR A 160 3.94 -41.68 6.76
CA THR A 160 4.72 -42.42 5.75
C THR A 160 6.19 -42.66 6.13
N GLY A 161 6.73 -41.91 7.09
CA GLY A 161 8.15 -41.89 7.44
C GLY A 161 9.06 -41.24 6.38
N ARG A 162 8.52 -40.71 5.28
CA ARG A 162 9.33 -40.26 4.14
C ARG A 162 9.98 -38.88 4.37
N PRO A 163 11.31 -38.76 4.29
CA PRO A 163 12.03 -37.53 4.67
C PRO A 163 11.68 -36.30 3.82
N VAL A 164 11.17 -36.51 2.60
CA VAL A 164 10.74 -35.43 1.70
C VAL A 164 9.71 -34.50 2.36
N GLY A 165 8.77 -35.05 3.14
CA GLY A 165 7.75 -34.25 3.83
C GLY A 165 8.35 -33.22 4.80
N LEU A 166 9.43 -33.57 5.52
CA LEU A 166 10.12 -32.63 6.41
C LEU A 166 10.84 -31.52 5.64
N GLY A 167 11.51 -31.86 4.54
CA GLY A 167 12.21 -30.89 3.70
C GLY A 167 11.26 -29.86 3.09
N ILE A 168 10.13 -30.32 2.55
CA ILE A 168 9.10 -29.44 1.97
C ILE A 168 8.43 -28.60 3.07
N MET A 169 8.09 -29.19 4.22
CA MET A 169 7.55 -28.45 5.36
C MET A 169 8.46 -27.29 5.78
N ALA A 170 9.77 -27.54 5.92
CA ALA A 170 10.72 -26.49 6.29
C ALA A 170 10.76 -25.34 5.27
N LEU A 171 10.73 -25.68 3.97
CA LEU A 171 10.66 -24.72 2.88
C LEU A 171 9.37 -23.88 2.93
N GLU A 172 8.23 -24.52 3.15
CA GLU A 172 6.92 -23.85 3.24
C GLU A 172 6.82 -22.91 4.45
N LEU A 173 7.35 -23.31 5.60
CA LEU A 173 7.45 -22.44 6.78
C LEU A 173 8.35 -21.23 6.54
N MET A 174 9.45 -21.42 5.80
CA MET A 174 10.30 -20.30 5.42
C MET A 174 9.56 -19.32 4.49
N VAL A 175 8.83 -19.82 3.49
CA VAL A 175 8.01 -18.99 2.60
C VAL A 175 6.92 -18.25 3.38
N ALA A 176 6.22 -18.93 4.29
CA ALA A 176 5.23 -18.31 5.17
C ALA A 176 5.85 -17.17 6.01
N THR A 177 7.05 -17.38 6.55
CA THR A 177 7.80 -16.36 7.30
C THR A 177 8.16 -15.16 6.42
N LEU A 178 8.61 -15.40 5.18
CA LEU A 178 8.96 -14.35 4.24
C LEU A 178 7.77 -13.46 3.86
N PHE A 179 6.53 -13.95 3.88
CA PHE A 179 5.35 -13.08 3.67
C PHE A 179 5.20 -11.98 4.73
N PHE A 180 5.68 -12.22 5.95
CA PHE A 180 5.70 -11.21 7.02
C PHE A 180 6.95 -10.32 6.95
N LEU A 181 8.08 -10.86 6.50
CA LEU A 181 9.36 -10.14 6.47
C LEU A 181 9.62 -9.37 5.17
N ARG A 182 8.93 -9.69 4.08
CA ARG A 182 9.18 -9.09 2.76
C ARG A 182 8.95 -7.58 2.74
N ARG A 183 9.71 -6.90 1.89
CA ARG A 183 9.56 -5.46 1.60
C ARG A 183 8.32 -5.21 0.74
N ASP A 184 7.85 -3.97 0.82
CA ASP A 184 6.78 -3.50 -0.05
C ASP A 184 7.31 -3.37 -1.48
N PRO A 185 6.56 -3.87 -2.49
CA PRO A 185 6.95 -3.68 -3.86
C PRO A 185 6.72 -2.23 -4.28
N TRP A 186 7.65 -1.63 -5.02
CA TRP A 186 7.44 -0.31 -5.63
C TRP A 186 6.74 -0.43 -6.99
N VAL A 187 6.93 -1.54 -7.71
CA VAL A 187 6.22 -1.88 -8.94
C VAL A 187 5.70 -3.30 -8.82
N THR A 188 4.44 -3.53 -9.19
CA THR A 188 3.81 -4.85 -9.29
C THR A 188 3.13 -4.97 -10.63
N SER A 189 3.34 -6.08 -11.32
CA SER A 189 2.69 -6.32 -12.61
C SER A 189 1.18 -6.50 -12.43
N SER A 190 0.40 -5.73 -13.19
CA SER A 190 -1.05 -5.88 -13.31
C SER A 190 -1.46 -6.81 -14.46
N ALA A 191 -0.49 -7.29 -15.26
CA ALA A 191 -0.77 -8.09 -16.45
C ALA A 191 -1.42 -9.44 -16.06
N PRO A 192 -2.60 -9.80 -16.63
CA PRO A 192 -3.26 -11.07 -16.30
C PRO A 192 -2.36 -12.29 -16.48
N LEU A 193 -1.51 -12.28 -17.51
CA LEU A 193 -0.56 -13.35 -17.79
C LEU A 193 0.43 -13.58 -16.63
N ALA A 194 0.88 -12.52 -15.94
CA ALA A 194 1.78 -12.64 -14.80
C ALA A 194 1.10 -13.34 -13.62
N TRP A 195 -0.19 -13.08 -13.40
CA TRP A 195 -0.98 -13.72 -12.35
C TRP A 195 -1.27 -15.19 -12.66
N VAL A 196 -1.73 -15.48 -13.89
CA VAL A 196 -2.04 -16.85 -14.33
C VAL A 196 -0.78 -17.73 -14.28
N SER A 197 0.34 -17.25 -14.84
CA SER A 197 1.61 -18.00 -14.83
C SER A 197 2.18 -18.20 -13.44
N THR A 198 2.03 -17.22 -12.54
CA THR A 198 2.39 -17.37 -11.12
C THR A 198 1.55 -18.45 -10.45
N SER A 199 0.24 -18.44 -10.63
CA SER A 199 -0.65 -19.42 -10.00
C SER A 199 -0.36 -20.84 -10.48
N ILE A 200 -0.24 -21.05 -11.79
CA ILE A 200 0.03 -22.38 -12.36
C ILE A 200 1.45 -22.84 -12.00
N GLY A 201 2.46 -21.97 -12.14
CA GLY A 201 3.84 -22.34 -11.81
C GLY A 201 4.07 -22.64 -10.32
N THR A 202 3.33 -21.98 -9.42
CA THR A 202 3.46 -22.16 -7.97
C THR A 202 2.63 -23.33 -7.44
N PHE A 203 1.38 -23.45 -7.90
CA PHE A 203 0.41 -24.39 -7.31
C PHE A 203 0.09 -25.59 -8.22
N GLY A 204 0.54 -25.60 -9.49
CA GLY A 204 0.19 -26.65 -10.44
C GLY A 204 0.59 -28.04 -9.95
N MET A 205 1.77 -28.19 -9.34
CA MET A 205 2.24 -29.48 -8.83
C MET A 205 1.43 -30.03 -7.64
N LEU A 206 0.53 -29.26 -7.03
CA LEU A 206 -0.39 -29.78 -6.01
C LEU A 206 -1.39 -30.79 -6.59
N ALA A 207 -1.61 -30.76 -7.90
CA ALA A 207 -2.47 -31.74 -8.59
C ALA A 207 -1.73 -33.05 -8.91
N ALA A 208 -0.43 -33.15 -8.63
CA ALA A 208 0.34 -34.35 -8.85
C ALA A 208 -0.14 -35.48 -7.91
N ARG A 209 -0.14 -36.72 -8.40
CA ARG A 209 -0.63 -37.89 -7.67
C ARG A 209 0.48 -38.92 -7.48
N PRO A 210 0.48 -39.69 -6.37
CA PRO A 210 1.41 -40.81 -6.23
C PRO A 210 1.24 -41.81 -7.38
N GLY A 211 2.35 -42.37 -7.85
CA GLY A 211 2.38 -43.36 -8.93
C GLY A 211 2.53 -44.79 -8.40
N HIS A 212 2.66 -45.74 -9.32
CA HIS A 212 2.75 -47.17 -8.97
C HIS A 212 4.18 -47.57 -8.54
N ALA A 213 5.21 -47.15 -9.27
CA ALA A 213 6.60 -47.48 -8.97
C ALA A 213 7.60 -46.46 -9.57
N PRO A 214 8.76 -46.21 -8.92
CA PRO A 214 9.81 -45.35 -9.47
C PRO A 214 10.34 -45.83 -10.81
N LEU A 215 10.63 -44.88 -11.70
CA LEU A 215 11.25 -45.19 -13.00
C LEU A 215 12.61 -45.89 -12.77
N PHE A 216 12.84 -47.04 -13.42
CA PHE A 216 14.06 -47.85 -13.25
C PHE A 216 14.36 -48.29 -11.79
N GLY A 217 13.41 -48.20 -10.87
CA GLY A 217 13.62 -48.60 -9.46
C GLY A 217 14.56 -47.68 -8.65
N LEU A 218 14.94 -46.51 -9.18
CA LEU A 218 15.89 -45.59 -8.54
C LEU A 218 15.25 -44.66 -7.49
N GLY A 219 14.30 -45.17 -6.69
CA GLY A 219 13.55 -44.39 -5.70
C GLY A 219 14.42 -43.52 -4.78
N PRO A 220 15.47 -44.05 -4.13
CA PRO A 220 16.35 -43.27 -3.26
C PRO A 220 17.06 -42.11 -3.98
N VAL A 221 17.42 -42.29 -5.26
CA VAL A 221 18.05 -41.23 -6.06
C VAL A 221 17.06 -40.10 -6.30
N TYR A 222 15.81 -40.42 -6.64
CA TYR A 222 14.78 -39.42 -6.89
C TYR A 222 14.33 -38.68 -5.63
N VAL A 223 14.32 -39.35 -4.47
CA VAL A 223 14.18 -38.70 -3.15
C VAL A 223 15.35 -37.75 -2.90
N GLY A 224 16.57 -38.18 -3.21
CA GLY A 224 17.77 -37.34 -3.12
C GLY A 224 17.66 -36.08 -3.98
N LEU A 225 17.17 -36.20 -5.22
CA LEU A 225 16.90 -35.06 -6.10
C LEU A 225 15.88 -34.10 -5.51
N GLN A 226 14.78 -34.61 -4.94
CA GLN A 226 13.76 -33.78 -4.29
C GLN A 226 14.32 -32.99 -3.11
N LEU A 227 15.10 -33.66 -2.24
CA LEU A 227 15.73 -33.01 -1.09
C LEU A 227 16.81 -31.99 -1.49
N ALA A 228 17.62 -32.32 -2.51
CA ALA A 228 18.62 -31.40 -3.04
C ALA A 228 17.97 -30.16 -3.67
N GLY A 229 16.89 -30.36 -4.44
CA GLY A 229 16.10 -29.26 -5.00
C GLY A 229 15.46 -28.39 -3.91
N ALA A 230 14.88 -29.00 -2.86
CA ALA A 230 14.32 -28.27 -1.73
C ALA A 230 15.38 -27.47 -0.96
N ALA A 231 16.56 -28.04 -0.74
CA ALA A 231 17.69 -27.35 -0.10
C ALA A 231 18.21 -26.17 -0.94
N ALA A 232 18.34 -26.36 -2.26
CA ALA A 232 18.73 -25.29 -3.18
C ALA A 232 17.67 -24.18 -3.25
N ALA A 233 16.38 -24.54 -3.19
CA ALA A 233 15.27 -23.59 -3.10
C ALA A 233 15.35 -22.80 -1.79
N ALA A 234 15.64 -23.48 -0.67
CA ALA A 234 15.79 -22.85 0.63
C ALA A 234 16.96 -21.84 0.63
N TYR A 235 18.12 -22.23 0.07
CA TYR A 235 19.26 -21.33 -0.09
C TYR A 235 18.93 -20.12 -0.98
N SER A 236 18.23 -20.34 -2.10
CA SER A 236 17.81 -19.28 -3.03
C SER A 236 16.83 -18.31 -2.38
N LEU A 237 15.83 -18.81 -1.65
CA LEU A 237 14.87 -17.97 -0.90
C LEU A 237 15.54 -17.22 0.26
N GLY A 238 16.48 -17.84 0.96
CA GLY A 238 17.28 -17.20 2.00
C GLY A 238 18.13 -16.04 1.44
N ALA A 239 18.78 -16.26 0.29
CA ALA A 239 19.54 -15.23 -0.42
C ALA A 239 18.65 -14.11 -0.97
N LEU A 240 17.43 -14.42 -1.41
CA LEU A 240 16.45 -13.43 -1.85
C LEU A 240 15.91 -12.60 -0.67
N GLY A 241 15.70 -13.26 0.47
CA GLY A 241 15.26 -12.68 1.73
C GLY A 241 14.05 -11.77 1.57
N ARG A 242 14.22 -10.50 1.95
CA ARG A 242 13.12 -9.52 1.95
C ARG A 242 12.66 -9.09 0.54
N SER A 243 13.38 -9.46 -0.51
CA SER A 243 12.98 -9.20 -1.91
C SER A 243 11.96 -10.21 -2.45
N PHE A 244 11.59 -11.21 -1.66
CA PHE A 244 10.68 -12.29 -2.08
C PHE A 244 9.27 -11.82 -2.52
N GLY A 245 8.75 -12.46 -3.58
CA GLY A 245 7.40 -12.27 -4.10
C GLY A 245 6.90 -13.50 -4.86
N LEU A 246 5.57 -13.67 -4.94
CA LEU A 246 4.97 -14.66 -5.84
C LEU A 246 4.79 -14.09 -7.24
N VAL A 247 4.03 -13.01 -7.35
CA VAL A 247 3.79 -12.34 -8.63
C VAL A 247 4.94 -11.40 -8.96
N ALA A 248 5.25 -11.28 -10.26
CA ALA A 248 6.20 -10.34 -10.84
C ALA A 248 6.04 -8.94 -10.22
N ALA A 249 7.01 -8.57 -9.38
CA ALA A 249 7.02 -7.30 -8.67
C ALA A 249 8.43 -7.02 -8.16
N ASN A 250 8.84 -5.75 -8.21
CA ASN A 250 10.17 -5.33 -7.77
C ASN A 250 10.13 -4.92 -6.28
N ARG A 251 10.91 -5.63 -5.46
CA ARG A 251 11.10 -5.41 -4.00
C ARG A 251 12.56 -5.17 -3.62
N GLY A 252 13.42 -4.95 -4.62
CA GLY A 252 14.88 -4.88 -4.48
C GLY A 252 15.55 -6.01 -5.26
N ILE A 253 16.52 -5.64 -6.10
CA ILE A 253 17.29 -6.59 -6.90
C ILE A 253 18.30 -7.32 -6.00
N GLN A 254 18.37 -8.65 -6.11
CA GLN A 254 19.33 -9.46 -5.38
C GLN A 254 20.31 -10.12 -6.34
N THR A 255 21.59 -9.95 -6.06
CA THR A 255 22.69 -10.44 -6.91
C THR A 255 23.67 -11.33 -6.15
N ALA A 256 23.42 -11.61 -4.87
CA ALA A 256 24.29 -12.40 -4.00
C ALA A 256 23.90 -13.89 -3.99
N GLY A 257 24.81 -14.74 -3.49
CA GLY A 257 24.56 -16.18 -3.35
C GLY A 257 24.35 -16.86 -4.71
N PRO A 258 23.30 -17.69 -4.88
CA PRO A 258 23.09 -18.46 -6.11
C PRO A 258 22.71 -17.56 -7.30
N TYR A 259 22.26 -16.33 -7.05
CA TYR A 259 21.96 -15.33 -8.07
C TYR A 259 23.23 -14.82 -8.79
N ARG A 260 24.43 -15.12 -8.29
CA ARG A 260 25.68 -14.84 -9.02
C ARG A 260 25.90 -15.76 -10.22
N LEU A 261 25.26 -16.93 -10.22
CA LEU A 261 25.46 -17.98 -11.22
C LEU A 261 24.41 -17.90 -12.34
N VAL A 262 23.15 -17.76 -11.94
CA VAL A 262 22.00 -17.69 -12.85
C VAL A 262 20.99 -16.68 -12.30
N ARG A 263 20.17 -16.07 -13.17
CA ARG A 263 19.21 -15.05 -12.74
C ARG A 263 18.06 -15.61 -11.90
N HIS A 264 17.66 -16.86 -12.14
CA HIS A 264 16.48 -17.46 -11.51
C HIS A 264 16.76 -18.82 -10.84
N PRO A 265 17.71 -18.89 -9.87
CA PRO A 265 18.15 -20.15 -9.25
C PRO A 265 17.04 -20.84 -8.46
N LEU A 266 16.09 -20.07 -7.92
CA LEU A 266 14.90 -20.60 -7.24
C LEU A 266 14.05 -21.47 -8.17
N TYR A 267 13.88 -21.04 -9.43
CA TYR A 267 13.08 -21.79 -10.40
C TYR A 267 13.79 -23.05 -10.89
N VAL A 268 15.13 -23.01 -11.01
CA VAL A 268 15.95 -24.21 -11.24
C VAL A 268 15.71 -25.23 -10.12
N SER A 269 15.71 -24.76 -8.87
CA SER A 269 15.51 -25.60 -7.69
C SER A 269 14.13 -26.28 -7.70
N TYR A 270 13.09 -25.56 -8.13
CA TYR A 270 11.75 -26.14 -8.34
C TYR A 270 11.75 -27.21 -9.42
N PHE A 271 12.42 -26.98 -10.56
CA PHE A 271 12.49 -27.97 -11.64
C PHE A 271 13.19 -29.26 -11.19
N VAL A 272 14.28 -29.16 -10.44
CA VAL A 272 14.96 -30.34 -9.87
C VAL A 272 14.03 -31.10 -8.92
N THR A 273 13.32 -30.37 -8.06
CA THR A 273 12.37 -30.98 -7.11
C THR A 273 11.23 -31.69 -7.84
N TYR A 274 10.62 -31.03 -8.83
CA TYR A 274 9.49 -31.58 -9.57
C TYR A 274 9.90 -32.76 -10.46
N ALA A 275 11.07 -32.70 -11.10
CA ALA A 275 11.62 -33.83 -11.86
C ALA A 275 11.83 -35.04 -10.96
N GLY A 276 12.41 -34.87 -9.77
CA GLY A 276 12.55 -35.94 -8.79
C GLY A 276 11.21 -36.58 -8.41
N TYR A 277 10.18 -35.77 -8.15
CA TYR A 277 8.85 -36.29 -7.84
C TYR A 277 8.24 -37.09 -8.99
N VAL A 278 8.32 -36.60 -10.24
CA VAL A 278 7.74 -37.27 -11.41
C VAL A 278 8.50 -38.55 -11.77
N LEU A 279 9.82 -38.57 -11.63
CA LEU A 279 10.63 -39.78 -11.84
C LEU A 279 10.33 -40.86 -10.78
N GLU A 280 10.03 -40.45 -9.56
CA GLU A 280 9.58 -41.35 -8.50
C GLU A 280 8.14 -41.84 -8.70
N ASN A 281 7.29 -41.02 -9.31
CA ASN A 281 5.87 -41.28 -9.53
C ASN A 281 5.48 -41.12 -11.01
N PRO A 282 6.05 -41.94 -11.92
CA PRO A 282 5.85 -41.77 -13.36
C PRO A 282 4.41 -42.14 -13.73
N THR A 283 3.63 -41.12 -14.05
CA THR A 283 2.29 -41.27 -14.65
C THR A 283 2.17 -40.29 -15.81
N PRO A 284 1.41 -40.60 -16.88
CA PRO A 284 1.18 -39.66 -17.98
C PRO A 284 0.64 -38.31 -17.48
N TRP A 285 -0.21 -38.35 -16.44
CA TRP A 285 -0.72 -37.16 -15.76
C TRP A 285 0.39 -36.30 -15.14
N ASN A 286 1.27 -36.89 -14.32
CA ASN A 286 2.35 -36.15 -13.66
C ASN A 286 3.36 -35.58 -14.67
N VAL A 287 3.61 -36.30 -15.78
CA VAL A 287 4.46 -35.81 -16.87
C VAL A 287 3.82 -34.62 -17.58
N ALA A 288 2.54 -34.72 -17.96
CA ALA A 288 1.81 -33.62 -18.59
C ALA A 288 1.74 -32.40 -17.66
N LEU A 289 1.52 -32.63 -16.37
CA LEU A 289 1.49 -31.58 -15.36
C LEU A 289 2.86 -30.88 -15.22
N LEU A 290 3.95 -31.64 -15.17
CA LEU A 290 5.31 -31.10 -15.12
C LEU A 290 5.62 -30.23 -16.34
N LEU A 291 5.31 -30.70 -17.54
CA LEU A 291 5.51 -29.93 -18.78
C LEU A 291 4.70 -28.63 -18.76
N THR A 292 3.45 -28.69 -18.29
CA THR A 292 2.59 -27.52 -18.13
C THR A 292 3.20 -26.53 -17.14
N VAL A 293 3.61 -27.00 -15.96
CA VAL A 293 4.21 -26.18 -14.90
C VAL A 293 5.52 -25.54 -15.39
N ILE A 294 6.40 -26.29 -16.05
CA ILE A 294 7.65 -25.75 -16.62
C ILE A 294 7.34 -24.66 -17.66
N THR A 295 6.37 -24.89 -18.54
CA THR A 295 5.97 -23.91 -19.56
C THR A 295 5.50 -22.60 -18.92
N PHE A 296 4.59 -22.68 -17.94
CA PHE A 296 4.12 -21.49 -17.25
C PHE A 296 5.19 -20.84 -16.36
N GLN A 297 6.15 -21.62 -15.85
CA GLN A 297 7.29 -21.07 -15.11
C GLN A 297 8.25 -20.30 -16.04
N VAL A 298 8.44 -20.75 -17.28
CA VAL A 298 9.17 -20.00 -18.32
C VAL A 298 8.45 -18.70 -18.69
N VAL A 299 7.13 -18.74 -18.87
CA VAL A 299 6.32 -17.53 -19.08
C VAL A 299 6.47 -16.56 -17.89
N ARG A 300 6.41 -17.09 -16.66
CA ARG A 300 6.57 -16.30 -15.43
C ARG A 300 7.91 -15.59 -15.39
N ILE A 301 9.01 -16.27 -15.74
CA ILE A 301 10.34 -15.66 -15.87
C ILE A 301 10.30 -14.46 -16.81
N GLY A 302 9.70 -14.61 -18.00
CA GLY A 302 9.59 -13.52 -18.96
C GLY A 302 8.82 -12.31 -18.40
N THR A 303 7.68 -12.56 -17.75
CA THR A 303 6.88 -11.48 -17.13
C THR A 303 7.63 -10.79 -15.97
N GLU A 304 8.40 -11.56 -15.20
CA GLU A 304 9.21 -11.04 -14.10
C GLU A 304 10.36 -10.19 -14.63
N GLU A 305 11.14 -10.67 -15.60
CA GLU A 305 12.22 -9.87 -16.21
C GLU A 305 11.67 -8.60 -16.85
N THR A 306 10.49 -8.66 -17.47
CA THR A 306 9.83 -7.48 -18.06
C THR A 306 9.51 -6.44 -16.99
N CYS A 307 8.99 -6.89 -15.84
CA CYS A 307 8.73 -6.02 -14.69
C CYS A 307 10.03 -5.44 -14.12
N LEU A 308 11.07 -6.28 -13.96
CA LEU A 308 12.34 -5.88 -13.34
C LEU A 308 13.21 -4.99 -14.24
N ARG A 309 13.14 -5.12 -15.58
CA ARG A 309 13.90 -4.29 -16.52
C ARG A 309 13.56 -2.80 -16.48
N THR A 310 12.47 -2.43 -15.81
CA THR A 310 12.17 -1.02 -15.50
C THR A 310 13.19 -0.41 -14.54
N ASP A 311 13.97 -1.24 -13.83
CA ASP A 311 15.02 -0.85 -12.90
C ASP A 311 16.41 -0.91 -13.56
N PRO A 312 17.16 0.21 -13.60
CA PRO A 312 18.53 0.24 -14.12
C PRO A 312 19.50 -0.71 -13.42
N GLU A 313 19.27 -1.04 -12.13
CA GLU A 313 20.10 -2.01 -11.40
C GLU A 313 19.94 -3.41 -11.99
N TYR A 314 18.70 -3.78 -12.35
CA TYR A 314 18.42 -5.08 -12.95
C TYR A 314 19.03 -5.21 -14.35
N VAL A 315 19.03 -4.12 -15.14
CA VAL A 315 19.68 -4.09 -16.45
C VAL A 315 21.19 -4.37 -16.31
N ARG A 316 21.88 -3.68 -15.39
CA ARG A 316 23.30 -3.92 -15.08
C ARG A 316 23.58 -5.32 -14.54
N TYR A 317 22.61 -5.92 -13.86
CA TYR A 317 22.71 -7.30 -13.42
C TYR A 317 22.62 -8.29 -14.58
N CYS A 318 21.76 -8.04 -15.57
CA CYS A 318 21.67 -8.87 -16.78
C CYS A 318 22.97 -8.90 -17.59
N ASP A 319 23.75 -7.81 -17.59
CA ASP A 319 25.06 -7.75 -18.25
C ASP A 319 26.09 -8.65 -17.56
N ARG A 320 26.03 -8.76 -16.24
CA ARG A 320 26.94 -9.57 -15.41
C ARG A 320 26.57 -11.04 -15.41
N VAL A 321 25.29 -11.35 -15.26
CA VAL A 321 24.78 -12.72 -15.20
C VAL A 321 23.92 -12.96 -16.43
N ARG A 322 24.50 -13.60 -17.45
CA ARG A 322 23.86 -13.79 -18.77
C ARG A 322 22.80 -14.88 -18.78
N TYR A 323 22.94 -15.90 -17.93
CA TYR A 323 22.11 -17.10 -17.91
C TYR A 323 20.86 -16.92 -17.05
N ARG A 324 19.70 -17.38 -17.55
CA ARG A 324 18.43 -17.39 -16.82
C ARG A 324 18.35 -18.55 -15.84
N LEU A 325 18.61 -19.77 -16.32
CA LEU A 325 18.38 -21.00 -15.58
C LEU A 325 19.54 -21.98 -15.67
N ILE A 326 20.10 -22.18 -16.86
CA ILE A 326 21.14 -23.18 -17.07
C ILE A 326 22.39 -22.46 -17.56
N PRO A 327 23.51 -22.51 -16.79
CA PRO A 327 24.77 -21.96 -17.24
C PRO A 327 25.13 -22.47 -18.63
N HIS A 328 25.56 -21.57 -19.51
CA HIS A 328 25.99 -21.86 -20.88
C HIS A 328 24.90 -22.30 -21.88
N LEU A 329 23.64 -22.45 -21.47
CA LEU A 329 22.53 -22.84 -22.35
C LEU A 329 21.46 -21.76 -22.46
N TRP A 330 21.00 -21.22 -21.32
CA TRP A 330 19.90 -20.26 -21.30
C TRP A 330 19.87 -19.36 -20.08
#